data_AF-A0A8I0H061-F1
#
_entry.id   AF-A0A8I0H061-F1
#
_cell.length_a   1.000
_cell.length_b   1.000
_cell.length_c   1.000
_cell.angle_alpha   90.00
_cell.angle_beta   90.00
_cell.angle_gamma   90.00
#
_symmetry.space_group_name_H-M   'P 1'
#
loop_
_entity.id
_entity.type
_entity.pdbx_description
1 polymer ?
#
loop_
_entity_poly.entity_id
_entity_poly.type
_entity_poly.pdbx_seq_one_letter_code
_entity_poly.pdbx_strand_id
1 'polypeptide(L)'
;MGFVMFIVALGLGATAWYLIAGKVLAGKSVPVRHGAGLVAALAAFMAALIVMAIAGLIKPMEPVELTPAQAEQVKERQAERAQQDAERDARKAGRAFEASKDKTLKEIAETGPAKARTFAESYAAMNGVDEASREAFYLCLGDYIGSKDGQLKAGDVLGWCLNDFKHDPARFVAEKSRYDYFKVRSQFSAWDGSSYKVDAFIKSTMENPDSYKHVSTRHRVRVDPTETFVLVDTTFRGTNAFGGVVTNQVRLKVDPATGDVLDVLHAQ
;
A
#
# COMPACT_ATOMS: atom_id res chain seq x y z
N MET A 1 -46.82 -14.57 9.65
CA MET A 1 -45.50 -14.94 10.23
C MET A 1 -44.92 -16.00 9.29
N GLY A 2 -43.91 -15.84 8.47
CA GLY A 2 -42.89 -14.83 8.22
C GLY A 2 -41.84 -15.55 7.36
N PHE A 3 -42.01 -15.55 6.03
CA PHE A 3 -41.12 -16.25 5.10
C PHE A 3 -40.04 -15.28 4.62
N VAL A 4 -38.79 -15.59 4.94
CA VAL A 4 -37.61 -14.80 4.55
C VAL A 4 -37.28 -15.11 3.09
N MET A 5 -37.51 -14.14 2.20
CA MET A 5 -37.04 -14.17 0.81
C MET A 5 -35.52 -13.97 0.79
N PHE A 6 -34.76 -15.01 0.42
CA PHE A 6 -33.39 -14.87 -0.05
C PHE A 6 -33.44 -14.70 -1.57
N ILE A 7 -33.33 -13.46 -2.04
CA ILE A 7 -33.17 -13.17 -3.47
C ILE A 7 -31.71 -13.40 -3.82
N VAL A 8 -31.42 -14.52 -4.50
CA VAL A 8 -30.19 -14.67 -5.29
C VAL A 8 -30.37 -13.82 -6.54
N ALA A 9 -29.81 -12.61 -6.51
CA ALA A 9 -29.83 -11.69 -7.63
C ALA A 9 -28.87 -12.16 -8.73
N LEU A 10 -29.32 -13.09 -9.57
CA LEU A 10 -28.74 -13.38 -10.87
C LEU A 10 -29.88 -13.45 -11.88
N GLY A 11 -30.02 -12.39 -12.67
CA GLY A 11 -30.97 -12.34 -13.79
C GLY A 11 -32.14 -11.40 -13.55
N LEU A 12 -31.89 -10.11 -13.83
CA LEU A 12 -32.80 -9.02 -14.23
C LEU A 12 -32.34 -7.69 -13.61
N GLY A 13 -31.13 -7.25 -13.96
CA GLY A 13 -30.57 -5.96 -13.53
C GLY A 13 -29.80 -5.22 -14.61
N ALA A 14 -29.76 -5.71 -15.85
CA ALA A 14 -28.96 -5.11 -16.92
C ALA A 14 -29.70 -4.02 -17.74
N THR A 15 -31.01 -3.83 -17.55
CA THR A 15 -31.77 -2.76 -18.23
C THR A 15 -32.17 -1.60 -17.33
N ALA A 16 -31.96 -1.69 -16.01
CA ALA A 16 -32.29 -0.60 -15.07
C ALA A 16 -31.09 0.29 -14.71
N TRP A 17 -29.86 -0.07 -15.06
CA TRP A 17 -28.67 0.77 -14.84
C TRP A 17 -28.31 1.67 -16.04
N TYR A 18 -28.88 1.42 -17.22
CA TYR A 18 -28.56 2.21 -18.42
C TYR A 18 -29.33 3.54 -18.55
N LEU A 19 -30.24 3.86 -17.62
CA LEU A 19 -31.01 5.12 -17.64
C LEU A 19 -30.76 6.07 -16.47
N ILE A 20 -29.80 5.76 -15.57
CA ILE A 20 -29.33 6.71 -14.52
C ILE A 20 -27.88 7.18 -14.81
N ALA A 21 -27.41 7.04 -16.04
CA ALA A 21 -26.15 7.65 -16.51
C ALA A 21 -26.40 8.78 -17.52
N GLY A 22 -27.59 9.39 -17.48
CA GLY A 22 -28.01 10.42 -18.45
C GLY A 22 -27.90 11.87 -17.99
N LYS A 23 -27.58 12.14 -16.71
CA LYS A 23 -27.42 13.51 -16.22
C LYS A 23 -26.55 13.51 -14.95
N VAL A 24 -25.65 14.48 -14.90
CA VAL A 24 -24.81 14.90 -13.76
C VAL A 24 -23.33 14.44 -13.84
N LEU A 25 -22.52 15.39 -14.36
CA LEU A 25 -21.09 15.64 -14.12
C LEU A 25 -20.10 14.74 -14.90
N ALA A 26 -19.62 15.14 -16.08
CA ALA A 26 -18.56 16.15 -16.29
C ALA A 26 -17.31 15.92 -15.43
N GLY A 27 -16.26 15.35 -16.06
CA GLY A 27 -14.87 15.56 -15.67
C GLY A 27 -14.18 14.44 -14.88
N LYS A 28 -13.59 13.47 -15.59
CA LYS A 28 -12.18 12.97 -15.47
C LYS A 28 -12.08 11.56 -16.07
N SER A 29 -11.30 11.44 -17.13
CA SER A 29 -10.94 10.19 -17.78
C SER A 29 -9.84 9.46 -16.98
N VAL A 30 -10.11 8.22 -16.58
CA VAL A 30 -9.07 7.27 -16.12
C VAL A 30 -8.93 6.18 -17.19
N PRO A 31 -7.75 6.01 -17.82
CA PRO A 31 -7.57 5.01 -18.86
C PRO A 31 -7.17 3.67 -18.23
N VAL A 32 -8.07 2.69 -18.20
CA VAL A 32 -7.71 1.30 -17.86
C VAL A 32 -7.21 0.61 -19.12
N ARG A 33 -5.88 0.61 -19.28
CA ARG A 33 -5.14 -0.09 -20.33
C ARG A 33 -4.88 -1.53 -19.83
N HIS A 34 -5.24 -2.54 -20.62
CA HIS A 34 -5.05 -4.00 -20.44
C HIS A 34 -6.23 -4.84 -19.90
N GLY A 35 -7.47 -4.53 -20.29
CA GLY A 35 -8.62 -5.45 -20.08
C GLY A 35 -9.61 -5.53 -21.24
N ALA A 36 -9.49 -4.65 -22.25
CA ALA A 36 -10.49 -4.50 -23.29
C ALA A 36 -10.72 -5.77 -24.13
N GLY A 37 -9.67 -6.56 -24.39
CA GLY A 37 -9.78 -7.77 -25.20
C GLY A 37 -10.56 -8.90 -24.53
N LEU A 38 -10.36 -9.11 -23.22
CA LEU A 38 -11.03 -10.17 -22.47
C LEU A 38 -12.51 -9.84 -22.24
N VAL A 39 -12.80 -8.58 -21.91
CA VAL A 39 -14.17 -8.10 -21.71
C VAL A 39 -14.95 -8.09 -23.03
N ALA A 40 -14.32 -7.68 -24.13
CA ALA A 40 -14.93 -7.75 -25.46
C ALA A 40 -15.17 -9.20 -25.93
N ALA A 41 -14.23 -10.12 -25.65
CA ALA A 41 -14.38 -11.54 -25.98
C ALA A 41 -15.52 -12.21 -25.18
N LEU A 42 -15.64 -11.89 -23.88
CA LEU A 42 -16.74 -12.36 -23.04
C LEU A 42 -18.09 -11.78 -23.49
N ALA A 43 -18.14 -10.50 -23.86
CA ALA A 43 -19.35 -9.87 -24.38
C ALA A 43 -19.79 -10.50 -25.72
N ALA A 44 -18.85 -10.77 -26.62
CA ALA A 44 -19.13 -11.44 -27.90
C ALA A 44 -19.60 -12.90 -27.71
N PHE A 45 -19.02 -13.63 -26.75
CA PHE A 45 -19.42 -14.99 -26.43
C PHE A 45 -20.83 -15.05 -25.82
N MET A 46 -21.14 -14.13 -24.91
CA MET A 46 -22.49 -14.00 -24.35
C MET A 46 -23.52 -13.60 -25.41
N ALA A 47 -23.17 -12.68 -26.31
CA ALA A 47 -24.04 -12.31 -27.43
C ALA A 47 -24.29 -13.50 -28.37
N ALA A 48 -23.26 -14.30 -28.69
CA ALA A 48 -23.40 -15.51 -29.49
C ALA A 48 -24.28 -16.57 -28.82
N LEU A 49 -24.14 -16.76 -27.50
CA LEU A 49 -25.01 -17.67 -26.73
C LEU A 49 -26.47 -17.19 -26.71
N ILE A 50 -26.71 -15.88 -26.60
CA ILE A 50 -28.06 -15.30 -26.67
C ILE A 50 -28.66 -15.50 -28.07
N VAL A 51 -27.89 -15.25 -29.14
CA VAL A 51 -28.34 -15.48 -30.52
C VAL A 51 -28.65 -16.95 -30.79
N MET A 52 -27.80 -17.87 -30.32
CA MET A 52 -28.04 -19.32 -30.44
C MET A 52 -29.24 -19.79 -29.60
N ALA A 53 -29.49 -19.19 -28.44
CA ALA A 53 -30.67 -19.47 -27.64
C ALA A 53 -31.96 -18.96 -28.32
N ILE A 54 -31.93 -17.76 -28.91
CA ILE A 54 -33.06 -17.20 -29.68
C ILE A 54 -33.33 -18.01 -30.95
N ALA A 55 -32.28 -18.49 -31.62
CA ALA A 55 -32.39 -19.36 -32.80
C ALA A 55 -32.82 -20.80 -32.47
N GLY A 56 -33.07 -21.14 -31.20
CA GLY A 56 -33.48 -22.47 -30.76
C GLY A 56 -32.39 -23.55 -30.88
N LEU A 57 -31.15 -23.15 -31.17
CA LEU A 57 -29.99 -24.05 -31.27
C LEU A 57 -29.49 -24.50 -29.89
N ILE A 58 -29.80 -23.74 -28.84
CA ILE A 58 -29.47 -24.07 -27.45
C ILE A 58 -30.74 -23.87 -26.62
N LYS A 59 -31.17 -24.91 -25.88
CA LYS A 59 -32.23 -24.75 -24.89
C LYS A 59 -31.75 -23.80 -23.79
N PRO A 60 -32.54 -22.80 -23.36
CA PRO A 60 -32.17 -21.98 -22.22
C PRO A 60 -31.90 -22.91 -21.03
N MET A 61 -30.75 -22.76 -20.37
CA MET A 61 -30.49 -23.47 -19.11
C MET A 61 -31.60 -23.05 -18.15
N GLU A 62 -32.43 -24.01 -17.72
CA GLU A 62 -33.34 -23.77 -16.61
C GLU A 62 -32.51 -23.35 -15.40
N PRO A 63 -32.93 -22.31 -14.67
CA PRO A 63 -32.26 -21.96 -13.42
C PRO A 63 -32.29 -23.19 -12.53
N VAL A 64 -31.10 -23.62 -12.08
CA VAL A 64 -30.98 -24.69 -11.11
C VAL A 64 -31.59 -24.19 -9.81
N GLU A 65 -32.88 -24.45 -9.59
CA GLU A 65 -33.53 -24.23 -8.32
C GLU A 65 -32.98 -25.26 -7.33
N LEU A 66 -32.04 -24.83 -6.50
CA LEU A 66 -31.56 -25.67 -5.41
C LEU A 66 -32.72 -25.90 -4.46
N THR A 67 -33.00 -27.18 -4.19
CA THR A 67 -33.81 -27.54 -3.03
C THR A 67 -33.16 -26.98 -1.76
N PRO A 68 -33.93 -26.71 -0.68
CA PRO A 68 -33.37 -26.25 0.59
C PRO A 68 -32.20 -27.12 1.08
N ALA A 69 -32.29 -28.44 0.88
CA ALA A 69 -31.23 -29.39 1.21
C ALA A 69 -29.96 -29.19 0.35
N GLN A 70 -30.09 -28.94 -0.95
CA GLN A 70 -28.94 -28.67 -1.82
C GLN A 70 -28.31 -27.31 -1.51
N ALA A 71 -29.10 -26.29 -1.17
CA ALA A 71 -28.61 -24.98 -0.78
C ALA A 71 -27.79 -25.08 0.52
N GLU A 72 -28.24 -25.88 1.49
CA GLU A 72 -27.53 -26.14 2.74
C GLU A 72 -26.20 -26.88 2.50
N GLN A 73 -26.18 -27.91 1.65
CA GLN A 73 -24.95 -28.61 1.26
C GLN A 73 -23.94 -27.73 0.51
N VAL A 74 -24.42 -26.78 -0.30
CA VAL A 74 -23.53 -25.80 -0.95
C VAL A 74 -22.93 -24.87 0.08
N LYS A 75 -23.73 -24.39 1.04
CA LYS A 75 -23.26 -23.53 2.13
C LYS A 75 -22.22 -24.24 3.02
N GLU A 76 -22.44 -25.49 3.37
CA GLU A 76 -21.49 -26.32 4.13
C GLU A 76 -20.17 -26.49 3.37
N ARG A 77 -20.22 -26.89 2.10
CA ARG A 77 -19.00 -27.01 1.26
C ARG A 77 -18.26 -25.70 1.08
N GLN A 78 -18.98 -24.58 0.99
CA GLN A 78 -18.37 -23.25 0.95
C GLN A 78 -17.69 -22.90 2.28
N ALA A 79 -18.32 -23.23 3.41
CA ALA A 79 -17.72 -23.03 4.73
C ALA A 79 -16.47 -23.90 4.94
N GLU A 80 -16.50 -25.17 4.55
CA GLU A 80 -15.35 -26.08 4.63
C GLU A 80 -14.19 -25.60 3.75
N ARG A 81 -14.47 -25.19 2.50
CA ARG A 81 -13.43 -24.64 1.61
C ARG A 81 -12.83 -23.37 2.19
N ALA A 82 -13.66 -22.47 2.72
CA ALA A 82 -13.18 -21.25 3.37
C ALA A 82 -12.27 -21.55 4.58
N GLN A 83 -12.61 -22.57 5.38
CA GLN A 83 -11.76 -23.02 6.48
C GLN A 83 -10.43 -23.61 5.99
N GLN A 84 -10.45 -24.48 4.99
CA GLN A 84 -9.23 -25.08 4.42
C GLN A 84 -8.32 -24.03 3.78
N ASP A 85 -8.91 -23.06 3.08
CA ASP A 85 -8.19 -21.93 2.48
C ASP A 85 -7.55 -21.07 3.59
N ALA A 86 -8.29 -20.76 4.65
CA ALA A 86 -7.77 -20.03 5.81
C ALA A 86 -6.61 -20.77 6.51
N GLU A 87 -6.71 -22.09 6.70
CA GLU A 87 -5.65 -22.90 7.31
C GLU A 87 -4.40 -22.95 6.42
N ARG A 88 -4.57 -23.13 5.11
CA ARG A 88 -3.47 -23.12 4.15
C ARG A 88 -2.74 -21.78 4.17
N ASP A 89 -3.49 -20.68 4.20
CA ASP A 89 -2.95 -19.34 4.18
C ASP A 89 -2.25 -19.01 5.51
N ALA A 90 -2.83 -19.42 6.64
CA ALA A 90 -2.19 -19.34 7.96
C ALA A 90 -0.87 -20.12 8.00
N ARG A 91 -0.83 -21.33 7.43
CA ARG A 91 0.41 -22.14 7.34
C ARG A 91 1.46 -21.49 6.44
N LYS A 92 1.05 -20.85 5.35
CA LYS A 92 1.96 -20.11 4.46
C LYS A 92 2.53 -18.87 5.15
N ALA A 93 1.68 -18.10 5.84
CA ALA A 93 2.08 -16.96 6.66
C ALA A 93 3.05 -17.39 7.78
N GLY A 94 2.75 -18.49 8.46
CA GLY A 94 3.61 -19.15 9.45
C GLY A 94 5.04 -19.35 8.93
N ARG A 95 5.18 -20.02 7.78
CA ARG A 95 6.50 -20.26 7.19
C ARG A 95 7.23 -18.98 6.81
N ALA A 96 6.52 -17.98 6.28
CA ALA A 96 7.13 -16.71 5.88
C ALA A 96 7.67 -15.93 7.09
N PHE A 97 6.92 -15.91 8.20
CA PHE A 97 7.36 -15.31 9.45
C PHE A 97 8.55 -16.06 10.07
N GLU A 98 8.43 -17.37 10.25
CA GLU A 98 9.46 -18.21 10.89
C GLU A 98 10.82 -18.11 10.18
N ALA A 99 10.83 -17.97 8.85
CA ALA A 99 12.06 -17.82 8.08
C ALA A 99 12.84 -16.52 8.37
N SER A 100 12.21 -15.52 8.99
CA SER A 100 12.82 -14.19 9.19
C SER A 100 12.65 -13.61 10.60
N LYS A 101 11.97 -14.30 11.53
CA LYS A 101 11.68 -13.79 12.87
C LYS A 101 12.93 -13.45 13.70
N ASP A 102 14.01 -14.22 13.50
CA ASP A 102 15.28 -14.07 14.22
C ASP A 102 16.24 -13.10 13.54
N LYS A 103 15.90 -12.61 12.34
CA LYS A 103 16.67 -11.55 11.69
C LYS A 103 16.55 -10.26 12.46
N THR A 104 17.63 -9.49 12.44
CA THR A 104 17.68 -8.15 12.98
C THR A 104 16.91 -7.15 12.11
N LEU A 105 16.54 -5.99 12.68
CA LEU A 105 15.90 -4.91 11.93
C LEU A 105 16.74 -4.47 10.72
N LYS A 106 18.07 -4.44 10.86
CA LYS A 106 18.99 -4.13 9.76
C LYS A 106 18.87 -5.14 8.62
N GLU A 107 18.93 -6.43 8.93
CA GLU A 107 18.82 -7.49 7.92
C GLU A 107 17.45 -7.49 7.24
N ILE A 108 16.37 -7.19 7.97
CA ILE A 108 15.04 -7.04 7.38
C ILE A 108 14.98 -5.85 6.43
N ALA A 109 15.55 -4.69 6.80
CA ALA A 109 15.60 -3.52 5.94
C ALA A 109 16.30 -3.82 4.60
N GLU A 110 17.36 -4.63 4.63
CA GLU A 110 18.12 -5.06 3.45
C GLU A 110 17.35 -6.04 2.54
N THR A 111 16.31 -6.73 3.06
CA THR A 111 15.46 -7.59 2.22
C THR A 111 14.56 -6.82 1.25
N GLY A 112 14.39 -5.51 1.47
CA GLY A 112 13.54 -4.64 0.68
C GLY A 112 12.06 -4.65 1.08
N PRO A 113 11.27 -3.68 0.57
CA PRO A 113 9.93 -3.38 1.06
C PRO A 113 8.95 -4.54 0.88
N ALA A 114 8.99 -5.25 -0.25
CA ALA A 114 8.06 -6.36 -0.52
C ALA A 114 8.22 -7.52 0.47
N LYS A 115 9.46 -7.89 0.80
CA LYS A 115 9.75 -8.97 1.75
C LYS A 115 9.47 -8.53 3.18
N ALA A 116 9.85 -7.30 3.56
CA ALA A 116 9.52 -6.74 4.86
C ALA A 116 8.00 -6.65 5.09
N ARG A 117 7.24 -6.25 4.06
CA ARG A 117 5.76 -6.25 4.08
C ARG A 117 5.21 -7.65 4.27
N THR A 118 5.63 -8.59 3.45
CA THR A 118 5.20 -10.00 3.57
C THR A 118 5.47 -10.55 4.97
N PHE A 119 6.65 -10.26 5.53
CA PHE A 119 7.02 -10.68 6.88
C PHE A 119 6.09 -10.10 7.96
N ALA A 120 5.85 -8.79 7.95
CA ALA A 120 5.01 -8.11 8.94
C ALA A 120 3.53 -8.49 8.82
N GLU A 121 2.98 -8.54 7.60
CA GLU A 121 1.59 -8.90 7.35
C GLU A 121 1.32 -10.37 7.66
N SER A 122 2.29 -11.26 7.40
CA SER A 122 2.20 -12.68 7.79
C SER A 122 2.10 -12.83 9.31
N TYR A 123 2.92 -12.10 10.05
CA TYR A 123 2.85 -12.09 11.52
C TYR A 123 1.50 -11.57 12.01
N ALA A 124 1.01 -10.46 11.45
CA ALA A 124 -0.30 -9.91 11.80
C ALA A 124 -1.43 -10.93 11.53
N ALA A 125 -1.42 -11.57 10.36
CA ALA A 125 -2.40 -12.58 9.98
C ALA A 125 -2.41 -13.78 10.95
N MET A 126 -1.23 -14.29 11.33
CA MET A 126 -1.10 -15.39 12.30
C MET A 126 -1.65 -15.03 13.69
N ASN A 127 -1.66 -13.74 14.03
CA ASN A 127 -2.15 -13.22 15.30
C ASN A 127 -3.61 -12.73 15.23
N GLY A 128 -4.35 -13.12 14.18
CA GLY A 128 -5.78 -12.82 14.07
C GLY A 128 -6.10 -11.38 13.67
N VAL A 129 -5.14 -10.63 13.15
CA VAL A 129 -5.36 -9.28 12.65
C VAL A 129 -6.11 -9.34 11.30
N ASP A 130 -7.19 -8.57 11.21
CA ASP A 130 -8.00 -8.44 10.00
C ASP A 130 -7.17 -7.86 8.85
N GLU A 131 -7.52 -8.21 7.61
CA GLU A 131 -6.74 -7.85 6.42
C GLU A 131 -6.55 -6.34 6.26
N ALA A 132 -7.54 -5.53 6.60
CA ALA A 132 -7.48 -4.07 6.46
C ALA A 132 -6.46 -3.43 7.42
N SER A 133 -6.20 -4.07 8.56
CA SER A 133 -5.24 -3.59 9.56
C SER A 133 -3.81 -4.09 9.37
N ARG A 134 -3.56 -5.07 8.48
CA ARG A 134 -2.22 -5.71 8.37
C ARG A 134 -1.14 -4.77 7.86
N GLU A 135 -1.49 -3.83 6.97
CA GLU A 135 -0.52 -2.85 6.46
C GLU A 135 0.08 -2.01 7.59
N ALA A 136 -0.68 -1.72 8.65
CA ALA A 136 -0.17 -0.97 9.80
C ALA A 136 0.98 -1.70 10.52
N PHE A 137 1.09 -3.03 10.44
CA PHE A 137 2.23 -3.77 10.97
C PHE A 137 3.49 -3.59 10.13
N TYR A 138 3.35 -3.55 8.80
CA TYR A 138 4.46 -3.22 7.90
C TYR A 138 4.97 -1.79 8.16
N LEU A 139 4.05 -0.84 8.34
CA LEU A 139 4.41 0.55 8.64
C LEU A 139 5.04 0.68 10.04
N CYS A 140 4.51 -0.02 11.04
CA CYS A 140 5.12 -0.11 12.38
C CYS A 140 6.54 -0.66 12.33
N LEU A 141 6.76 -1.77 11.62
CA LEU A 141 8.08 -2.34 11.44
C LEU A 141 9.05 -1.34 10.78
N GLY A 142 8.59 -0.62 9.75
CA GLY A 142 9.36 0.45 9.11
C GLY A 142 9.75 1.59 10.06
N ASP A 143 8.81 2.04 10.90
CA ASP A 143 9.05 3.06 11.93
C ASP A 143 10.15 2.61 12.92
N TYR A 144 10.08 1.36 13.40
CA TYR A 144 11.11 0.78 14.25
C TYR A 144 12.47 0.64 13.56
N ILE A 145 12.51 0.23 12.29
CA ILE A 145 13.75 0.16 11.49
C ILE A 145 14.41 1.55 11.41
N GLY A 146 13.62 2.60 11.22
CA GLY A 146 14.13 3.97 11.09
C GLY A 146 14.49 4.66 12.41
N SER A 147 14.03 4.16 13.56
CA SER A 147 14.10 4.87 14.84
C SER A 147 14.79 4.12 15.99
N LYS A 148 15.01 2.81 15.88
CA LYS A 148 15.64 1.99 16.92
C LYS A 148 16.96 1.35 16.49
N ASP A 149 17.59 0.65 17.42
CA ASP A 149 18.81 -0.11 17.18
C ASP A 149 18.56 -1.21 16.13
N GLY A 150 19.39 -1.21 15.09
CA GLY A 150 19.31 -2.17 13.99
C GLY A 150 19.59 -3.62 14.38
N GLN A 151 20.15 -3.89 15.57
CA GLN A 151 20.45 -5.24 16.10
C GLN A 151 19.25 -5.90 16.79
N LEU A 152 18.15 -5.17 17.02
CA LEU A 152 16.93 -5.75 17.59
C LEU A 152 16.36 -6.80 16.65
N LYS A 153 15.87 -7.91 17.20
CA LYS A 153 15.18 -8.94 16.42
C LYS A 153 13.84 -8.42 15.93
N ALA A 154 13.56 -8.66 14.65
CA ALA A 154 12.35 -8.15 14.02
C ALA A 154 11.07 -8.84 14.53
N GLY A 155 11.16 -10.12 14.94
CA GLY A 155 10.04 -10.82 15.59
C GLY A 155 9.62 -10.18 16.93
N ASP A 156 10.59 -9.76 17.75
CA ASP A 156 10.31 -9.11 19.05
C ASP A 156 9.65 -7.75 18.84
N VAL A 157 10.14 -6.99 17.86
CA VAL A 157 9.57 -5.69 17.47
C VAL A 157 8.13 -5.83 16.98
N LEU A 158 7.84 -6.84 16.16
CA LEU A 158 6.46 -7.13 15.74
C LEU A 158 5.56 -7.53 16.93
N GLY A 159 6.13 -8.19 17.95
CA GLY A 159 5.46 -8.41 19.24
C GLY A 159 5.04 -7.11 19.93
N TRP A 160 5.89 -6.08 19.89
CA TRP A 160 5.55 -4.75 20.41
C TRP A 160 4.45 -4.09 19.58
N CYS A 161 4.54 -4.14 18.25
CA CYS A 161 3.48 -3.66 17.35
C CYS A 161 2.13 -4.34 17.65
N LEU A 162 2.13 -5.66 17.92
CA LEU A 162 0.92 -6.39 18.29
C LEU A 162 0.35 -5.95 19.63
N ASN A 163 1.22 -5.69 20.62
CA ASN A 163 0.78 -5.21 21.92
C ASN A 163 0.08 -3.85 21.79
N ASP A 164 0.66 -2.93 21.01
CA ASP A 164 0.07 -1.61 20.77
C ASP A 164 -1.25 -1.71 20.01
N PHE A 165 -1.31 -2.56 18.98
CA PHE A 165 -2.54 -2.83 18.23
C PHE A 165 -3.65 -3.40 19.12
N LYS A 166 -3.34 -4.37 19.99
CA LYS A 166 -4.32 -4.97 20.91
C LYS A 166 -4.87 -3.97 21.93
N HIS A 167 -4.09 -2.95 22.28
CA HIS A 167 -4.52 -1.91 23.19
C HIS A 167 -5.54 -0.96 22.55
N ASP A 168 -5.26 -0.47 21.34
CA ASP A 168 -6.16 0.40 20.59
C ASP A 168 -5.94 0.24 19.06
N PRO A 169 -6.70 -0.65 18.40
CA PRO A 169 -6.54 -0.94 16.97
C PRO A 169 -6.73 0.30 16.09
N ALA A 170 -7.74 1.11 16.39
CA ALA A 170 -8.10 2.26 15.57
C ALA A 170 -7.02 3.34 15.63
N ARG A 171 -6.52 3.64 16.83
CA ARG A 171 -5.40 4.58 17.01
C ARG A 171 -4.12 4.05 16.36
N PHE A 172 -3.80 2.76 16.55
CA PHE A 172 -2.61 2.15 15.97
C PHE A 172 -2.60 2.29 14.44
N VAL A 173 -3.70 1.94 13.77
CA VAL A 173 -3.83 2.07 12.31
C VAL A 173 -3.71 3.53 11.89
N ALA A 174 -4.42 4.44 12.55
CA ALA A 174 -4.38 5.87 12.21
C ALA A 174 -2.98 6.50 12.40
N GLU A 175 -2.24 6.09 13.44
CA GLU A 175 -0.91 6.59 13.74
C GLU A 175 0.13 6.06 12.75
N LYS A 176 0.13 4.74 12.49
CA LYS A 176 1.14 4.12 11.61
C LYS A 176 0.92 4.45 10.14
N SER A 177 -0.31 4.78 9.73
CA SER A 177 -0.62 5.16 8.34
C SER A 177 -0.09 6.54 7.91
N ARG A 178 0.56 7.29 8.81
CA ARG A 178 1.03 8.65 8.53
C ARG A 178 2.20 8.73 7.55
N TYR A 179 3.04 7.70 7.51
CA TYR A 179 4.14 7.60 6.54
C TYR A 179 4.59 6.16 6.36
N ASP A 180 5.32 5.92 5.27
CA ASP A 180 5.99 4.65 4.99
C ASP A 180 7.51 4.88 5.01
N TYR A 181 8.21 4.26 5.97
CA TYR A 181 9.66 4.37 6.10
C TYR A 181 10.39 3.99 4.81
N PHE A 182 9.98 2.92 4.12
CA PHE A 182 10.67 2.48 2.91
C PHE A 182 10.45 3.47 1.75
N LYS A 183 9.30 4.16 1.70
CA LYS A 183 9.09 5.28 0.78
C LYS A 183 10.02 6.44 1.11
N VAL A 184 10.08 6.87 2.37
CA VAL A 184 11.02 7.93 2.80
C VAL A 184 12.45 7.54 2.43
N ARG A 185 12.88 6.33 2.78
CA ARG A 185 14.24 5.83 2.50
C ARG A 185 14.58 5.83 1.01
N SER A 186 13.60 5.57 0.14
CA SER A 186 13.78 5.55 -1.31
C SER A 186 14.04 6.94 -1.93
N GLN A 187 13.71 8.01 -1.20
CA GLN A 187 13.97 9.39 -1.64
C GLN A 187 15.44 9.79 -1.54
N PHE A 188 16.26 8.97 -0.86
CA PHE A 188 17.67 9.24 -0.60
C PHE A 188 18.56 8.16 -1.22
N SER A 189 19.62 8.60 -1.88
CA SER A 189 20.69 7.78 -2.41
C SER A 189 21.28 6.88 -1.32
N ALA A 190 21.51 5.61 -1.64
CA ALA A 190 22.16 4.68 -0.73
C ALA A 190 23.68 4.93 -0.59
N TRP A 191 24.28 5.67 -1.52
CA TRP A 191 25.73 5.87 -1.59
C TRP A 191 26.20 7.06 -0.76
N ASP A 192 25.52 8.19 -0.92
CA ASP A 192 25.92 9.48 -0.32
C ASP A 192 24.78 10.15 0.47
N GLY A 193 23.55 9.59 0.43
CA GLY A 193 22.38 10.17 1.09
C GLY A 193 21.83 11.41 0.39
N SER A 194 22.31 11.77 -0.81
CA SER A 194 21.71 12.85 -1.62
C SER A 194 20.25 12.54 -1.95
N SER A 195 19.45 13.58 -2.17
CA SER A 195 18.06 13.42 -2.61
C SER A 195 17.84 14.27 -3.85
N TYR A 196 17.40 13.63 -4.94
CA TYR A 196 17.25 14.30 -6.24
C TYR A 196 16.38 15.57 -6.17
N LYS A 197 15.25 15.50 -5.46
CA LYS A 197 14.32 16.64 -5.35
C LYS A 197 14.89 17.76 -4.49
N VAL A 198 15.57 17.41 -3.39
CA VAL A 198 16.27 18.39 -2.53
C VAL A 198 17.41 19.07 -3.29
N ASP A 199 18.23 18.28 -4.01
CA ASP A 199 19.33 18.80 -4.80
C ASP A 199 18.83 19.71 -5.94
N ALA A 200 17.75 19.32 -6.62
CA ALA A 200 17.12 20.13 -7.66
C ALA A 200 16.57 21.44 -7.10
N PHE A 201 15.92 21.40 -5.94
CA PHE A 201 15.46 22.60 -5.25
C PHE A 201 16.62 23.53 -4.91
N ILE A 202 17.69 23.02 -4.28
CA ILE A 202 18.85 23.85 -3.92
C ILE A 202 19.48 24.48 -5.16
N LYS A 203 19.73 23.68 -6.20
CA LYS A 203 20.27 24.18 -7.48
C LYS A 203 19.43 25.31 -8.06
N SER A 204 18.10 25.22 -7.99
CA SER A 204 17.20 26.26 -8.50
C SER A 204 17.30 27.58 -7.75
N THR A 205 17.83 27.57 -6.52
CA THR A 205 18.05 28.77 -5.69
C THR A 205 19.47 29.34 -5.81
N MET A 206 20.38 28.63 -6.50
CA MET A 206 21.78 29.04 -6.62
C MET A 206 22.00 29.93 -7.85
N GLU A 207 22.91 30.90 -7.71
CA GLU A 207 23.36 31.74 -8.83
C GLU A 207 24.05 30.92 -9.93
N ASN A 208 24.89 29.95 -9.53
CA ASN A 208 25.55 29.01 -10.44
C ASN A 208 25.18 27.56 -10.08
N PRO A 209 24.08 27.02 -10.63
CA PRO A 209 23.62 25.65 -10.32
C PRO A 209 24.64 24.56 -10.68
N ASP A 210 25.44 24.76 -11.73
CA ASP A 210 26.44 23.80 -12.21
C ASP A 210 27.61 23.62 -11.22
N SER A 211 27.81 24.60 -10.35
CA SER A 211 28.82 24.53 -9.28
C SER A 211 28.41 23.67 -8.08
N TYR A 212 27.15 23.22 -8.02
CA TYR A 212 26.62 22.45 -6.90
C TYR A 212 27.37 21.14 -6.71
N LYS A 213 27.81 20.89 -5.47
CA LYS A 213 28.33 19.60 -5.03
C LYS A 213 27.71 19.22 -3.70
N HIS A 214 27.00 18.09 -3.69
CA HIS A 214 26.51 17.49 -2.45
C HIS A 214 27.70 17.09 -1.54
N VAL A 215 27.56 17.30 -0.23
CA VAL A 215 28.55 16.90 0.77
C VAL A 215 27.98 15.84 1.72
N SER A 216 26.82 16.12 2.33
CA SER A 216 26.19 15.18 3.25
C SER A 216 24.73 15.54 3.50
N THR A 217 23.90 14.53 3.72
CA THR A 217 22.51 14.70 4.15
C THR A 217 22.25 13.92 5.42
N ARG A 218 21.55 14.53 6.37
CA ARG A 218 20.90 13.84 7.48
C ARG A 218 19.40 14.07 7.38
N HIS A 219 18.62 13.03 7.63
CA HIS A 219 17.17 13.14 7.65
C HIS A 219 16.57 12.46 8.87
N ARG A 220 15.41 12.93 9.30
CA ARG A 220 14.58 12.28 10.33
C ARG A 220 13.11 12.53 10.04
N VAL A 221 12.28 11.53 10.22
CA VAL A 221 10.83 11.69 10.15
C VAL A 221 10.36 12.40 11.43
N ARG A 222 9.46 13.37 11.28
CA ARG A 222 8.78 14.06 12.37
C ARG A 222 7.30 13.77 12.23
N VAL A 223 6.75 13.17 13.28
CA VAL A 223 5.34 12.81 13.38
C VAL A 223 4.75 13.62 14.51
N ASP A 224 3.99 14.65 14.18
CA ASP A 224 3.24 15.47 15.12
C ASP A 224 1.73 15.17 14.96
N PRO A 225 0.88 15.49 15.94
CA PRO A 225 -0.57 15.23 15.84
C PRO A 225 -1.23 15.89 14.62
N THR A 226 -0.67 16.99 14.11
CA THR A 226 -1.24 17.80 13.03
C THR A 226 -0.49 17.72 11.71
N GLU A 227 0.77 17.28 11.71
CA GLU A 227 1.64 17.30 10.54
C GLU A 227 2.61 16.11 10.59
N THR A 228 2.93 15.52 9.43
CA THR A 228 4.00 14.52 9.31
C THR A 228 4.89 14.91 8.14
N PHE A 229 6.17 15.09 8.41
CA PHE A 229 7.15 15.54 7.42
C PHE A 229 8.53 14.92 7.68
N VAL A 230 9.39 14.95 6.67
CA VAL A 230 10.79 14.57 6.79
C VAL A 230 11.60 15.86 6.98
N LEU A 231 12.31 15.96 8.10
CA LEU A 231 13.28 17.02 8.28
C LEU A 231 14.58 16.61 7.60
N VAL A 232 15.06 17.42 6.67
CA VAL A 232 16.28 17.17 5.91
C VAL A 232 17.30 18.27 6.17
N ASP A 233 18.42 17.92 6.78
CA ASP A 233 19.61 18.77 6.94
C ASP A 233 20.62 18.37 5.87
N THR A 234 20.90 19.25 4.91
CA THR A 234 21.87 18.98 3.83
C THR A 234 22.97 20.03 3.79
N THR A 235 24.20 19.55 3.59
CA THR A 235 25.40 20.35 3.40
C THR A 235 25.84 20.21 1.95
N PHE A 236 26.13 21.33 1.31
CA PHE A 236 26.55 21.37 -0.09
C PHE A 236 27.60 22.46 -0.32
N ARG A 237 28.32 22.35 -1.44
CA ARG A 237 29.22 23.39 -1.93
C ARG A 237 28.67 24.03 -3.19
N GLY A 238 29.00 25.29 -3.39
CA GLY A 238 28.63 26.05 -4.58
C GLY A 238 29.45 27.32 -4.72
N THR A 239 29.50 27.85 -5.94
CA THR A 239 30.13 29.13 -6.25
C THR A 239 29.17 30.26 -5.90
N ASN A 240 29.63 31.22 -5.09
CA ASN A 240 28.87 32.42 -4.76
C ASN A 240 29.01 33.52 -5.83
N ALA A 241 28.32 34.64 -5.65
CA ALA A 241 28.35 35.77 -6.57
C ALA A 241 29.75 36.42 -6.75
N PHE A 242 30.69 36.17 -5.85
CA PHE A 242 32.08 36.67 -5.92
C PHE A 242 33.05 35.66 -6.57
N GLY A 243 32.54 34.53 -7.10
CA GLY A 243 33.35 33.48 -7.71
C GLY A 243 34.04 32.54 -6.72
N GLY A 244 33.80 32.69 -5.42
CA GLY A 244 34.35 31.82 -4.38
C GLY A 244 33.50 30.56 -4.16
N VAL A 245 34.14 29.41 -3.99
CA VAL A 245 33.45 28.17 -3.59
C VAL A 245 33.24 28.16 -2.08
N VAL A 246 31.99 28.16 -1.66
CA VAL A 246 31.58 28.16 -0.25
C VAL A 246 30.86 26.85 0.11
N THR A 247 30.88 26.51 1.39
CA THR A 247 30.09 25.39 1.94
C THR A 247 28.89 25.96 2.68
N ASN A 248 27.69 25.56 2.26
CA ASN A 248 26.42 26.02 2.81
C ASN A 248 25.67 24.86 3.47
N GLN A 249 24.74 25.19 4.35
CA GLN A 249 23.85 24.25 5.00
C GLN A 249 22.41 24.73 4.91
N VAL A 250 21.49 23.83 4.55
CA VAL A 250 20.07 24.12 4.52
C VAL A 250 19.28 23.03 5.24
N ARG A 251 18.26 23.46 5.98
CA ARG A 251 17.28 22.62 6.64
C ARG A 251 15.93 22.80 5.97
N LEU A 252 15.38 21.69 5.49
CA LEU A 252 14.13 21.65 4.71
C LEU A 252 13.09 20.78 5.41
N LYS A 253 11.81 21.15 5.25
CA LYS A 253 10.69 20.21 5.41
C LYS A 253 10.40 19.56 4.07
N VAL A 254 10.27 18.24 4.07
CA VAL A 254 10.06 17.43 2.87
C VAL A 254 8.88 16.49 3.06
N ASP A 255 8.09 16.29 2.01
CA ASP A 255 6.96 15.36 2.01
C ASP A 255 7.42 13.89 2.13
N PRO A 256 6.88 13.11 3.08
CA PRO A 256 7.33 11.74 3.33
C PRO A 256 6.93 10.74 2.23
N ALA A 257 5.93 11.05 1.40
CA ALA A 257 5.48 10.19 0.32
C ALA A 257 6.18 10.53 -1.01
N THR A 258 6.30 11.83 -1.33
CA THR A 258 6.77 12.29 -2.64
C THR A 258 8.22 12.75 -2.65
N GLY A 259 8.73 13.22 -1.51
CA GLY A 259 10.05 13.86 -1.41
C GLY A 259 10.06 15.31 -1.91
N ASP A 260 8.89 15.93 -2.09
CA ASP A 260 8.81 17.35 -2.47
C ASP A 260 9.23 18.25 -1.30
N VAL A 261 9.95 19.33 -1.60
CA VAL A 261 10.30 20.34 -0.61
C VAL A 261 9.06 21.16 -0.29
N LEU A 262 8.63 21.12 0.97
CA LEU A 262 7.45 21.82 1.47
C LEU A 262 7.81 23.21 2.02
N ASP A 263 8.96 23.31 2.70
CA ASP A 263 9.38 24.56 3.34
C ASP A 263 10.90 24.60 3.58
N VAL A 264 11.44 25.81 3.68
CA VAL A 264 12.84 26.08 4.06
C VAL A 264 12.84 26.62 5.49
N LEU A 265 13.32 25.82 6.44
CA LEU A 265 13.32 26.21 7.85
C LEU A 265 14.53 27.06 8.23
N HIS A 266 15.67 26.83 7.57
CA HIS A 266 16.92 27.52 7.85
C HIS A 266 17.89 27.36 6.68
N ALA A 267 18.60 28.42 6.32
CA ALA A 267 19.64 28.42 5.30
C ALA A 267 20.82 29.29 5.76
N GLN A 268 22.04 28.75 5.65
CA GLN A 268 23.31 29.38 6.02
C GLN A 268 24.38 29.14 4.97
#